data_AF-A0A2N2YF83-F1
#
_entry.id   AF-A0A2N2YF83-F1
#
_cell.length_a   1.000
_cell.length_b   1.000
_cell.length_c   1.000
_cell.angle_alpha   90.00
_cell.angle_beta   90.00
_cell.angle_gamma   90.00
#
_symmetry.space_group_name_H-M   'P 1'
#
loop_
_entity.id
_entity.type
_entity.pdbx_description
1 polymer ?
#
loop_
_entity_poly.entity_id
_entity_poly.type
_entity_poly.pdbx_seq_one_letter_code
_entity_poly.pdbx_strand_id
1 'polypeptide(L)'
;MEGKAKWTRIAYLAGVIALIIGIVDPLEGSVVILTGSFLIALATYLTHDPQWKPFLISFIMITAGVFSLFYLSSLGGFGGSSTLSWWWGTLILPYPAGWIMAIVLLIMRRRKREHNKQPDTSI
;
A
#
# COMPACT_ATOMS: atom_id res chain seq x y z
N MET A 1 -15.25 9.56 -22.75
CA MET A 1 -15.22 8.86 -21.44
C MET A 1 -14.25 7.67 -21.41
N GLU A 2 -13.84 7.11 -22.55
CA GLU A 2 -12.85 6.00 -22.61
C GLU A 2 -11.45 6.37 -22.12
N GLY A 3 -11.00 7.62 -22.34
CA GLY A 3 -9.67 8.06 -21.92
C GLY A 3 -9.46 7.96 -20.40
N LYS A 4 -10.43 8.43 -19.61
CA LYS A 4 -10.36 8.40 -18.14
C LYS A 4 -10.22 6.98 -17.60
N ALA A 5 -10.93 6.01 -18.17
CA ALA A 5 -10.86 4.60 -17.78
C ALA A 5 -9.51 3.94 -18.15
N LYS A 6 -8.90 4.33 -19.27
CA LYS A 6 -7.54 3.89 -19.64
C LYS A 6 -6.48 4.47 -18.69
N TRP A 7 -6.56 5.76 -18.37
CA TRP A 7 -5.62 6.42 -17.45
C TRP A 7 -5.67 5.84 -16.04
N THR A 8 -6.86 5.59 -15.47
CA THR A 8 -6.98 4.96 -14.15
C THR A 8 -6.43 3.54 -14.13
N ARG A 9 -6.60 2.77 -15.22
CA ARG A 9 -6.00 1.43 -15.34
C ARG A 9 -4.48 1.48 -15.37
N ILE A 10 -3.89 2.43 -16.12
CA ILE A 10 -2.44 2.63 -16.17
C ILE A 10 -1.91 3.05 -14.79
N ALA A 11 -2.56 4.02 -14.14
CA ALA A 11 -2.20 4.46 -12.79
C ALA A 11 -2.25 3.32 -11.77
N TYR A 12 -3.27 2.47 -11.84
CA TYR A 12 -3.38 1.29 -10.98
C TYR A 12 -2.21 0.30 -11.21
N LEU A 13 -1.91 -0.03 -12.47
CA LEU A 13 -0.81 -0.95 -12.81
C LEU A 13 0.55 -0.38 -12.37
N ALA A 14 0.79 0.90 -12.66
CA ALA A 14 1.99 1.59 -12.20
C ALA A 14 2.11 1.57 -10.68
N GLY A 15 1.01 1.82 -9.96
CA GLY A 15 0.97 1.76 -8.50
C GLY A 15 1.28 0.37 -7.94
N VAL A 16 0.76 -0.70 -8.55
CA VAL A 16 1.06 -2.09 -8.16
C VAL A 16 2.54 -2.42 -8.39
N ILE A 17 3.10 -2.05 -9.54
CA ILE A 17 4.50 -2.29 -9.85
C ILE A 17 5.41 -1.51 -8.88
N ALA A 18 5.12 -0.24 -8.65
CA ALA A 18 5.85 0.60 -7.71
C ALA A 18 5.84 0.00 -6.29
N LEU A 19 4.66 -0.44 -5.82
CA LEU A 19 4.52 -1.09 -4.51
C LEU A 19 5.40 -2.35 -4.43
N ILE A 20 5.38 -3.21 -5.45
CA ILE A 20 6.20 -4.45 -5.47
C ILE A 20 7.70 -4.13 -5.49
N ILE A 21 8.13 -3.17 -6.31
CA ILE A 21 9.54 -2.76 -6.40
C ILE A 21 10.01 -2.22 -5.05
N GLY A 22 9.23 -1.34 -4.42
CA GLY A 22 9.61 -0.76 -3.13
C GLY A 22 9.63 -1.77 -1.99
N ILE A 23 8.94 -2.92 -2.10
CA ILE A 23 9.01 -4.00 -1.09
C ILE A 23 10.35 -4.76 -1.14
N VAL A 24 11.09 -4.69 -2.24
CA VAL A 24 12.41 -5.35 -2.34
C VAL A 24 13.38 -4.81 -1.29
N ASP A 25 13.36 -3.50 -1.07
CA ASP A 25 14.00 -2.84 0.08
C ASP A 25 12.97 -1.92 0.75
N PRO A 26 12.27 -2.39 1.78
CA PRO A 26 11.22 -1.60 2.40
C PRO A 26 11.72 -0.33 3.10
N LEU A 27 13.00 -0.20 3.46
CA LEU A 27 13.45 1.01 4.16
C LEU A 27 13.74 2.12 3.14
N GLU A 28 14.54 1.83 2.11
CA GLU A 28 14.85 2.79 1.04
C GLU A 28 13.65 2.99 0.10
N GLY A 29 12.94 1.90 -0.20
CA GLY A 29 11.76 1.86 -1.06
C GLY A 29 10.48 2.39 -0.41
N SER A 30 10.55 2.90 0.82
CA SER A 30 9.39 3.43 1.57
C SER A 30 8.62 4.52 0.83
N VAL A 31 9.31 5.44 0.16
CA VAL A 31 8.70 6.48 -0.67
C VAL A 31 8.04 5.89 -1.93
N VAL A 32 8.63 4.84 -2.49
CA VAL A 32 8.10 4.13 -3.66
C VAL A 32 6.83 3.35 -3.27
N ILE A 33 6.80 2.71 -2.10
CA ILE A 33 5.62 2.03 -1.54
C ILE A 33 4.52 3.05 -1.24
N LEU A 34 4.85 4.19 -0.64
CA LEU A 34 3.89 5.27 -0.37
C LEU A 34 3.26 5.78 -1.67
N THR A 35 4.09 6.07 -2.67
CA THR A 35 3.61 6.54 -3.98
C THR A 35 2.78 5.47 -4.70
N GLY A 36 3.24 4.21 -4.67
CA GLY A 36 2.53 3.09 -5.26
C GLY A 36 1.16 2.84 -4.63
N SER A 37 1.09 2.84 -3.30
CA SER A 37 -0.16 2.70 -2.56
C SER A 37 -1.11 3.89 -2.76
N PHE A 38 -0.59 5.11 -2.86
CA PHE A 38 -1.37 6.30 -3.24
C PHE A 38 -2.01 6.13 -4.62
N LEU A 39 -1.22 5.73 -5.63
CA LEU A 39 -1.73 5.51 -6.99
C LEU A 39 -2.82 4.42 -7.04
N ILE A 40 -2.65 3.34 -6.27
CA ILE A 40 -3.66 2.26 -6.16
C ILE A 40 -4.94 2.80 -5.51
N ALA A 41 -4.83 3.51 -4.39
CA ALA A 41 -5.98 4.06 -3.67
C ALA A 41 -6.72 5.09 -4.52
N LEU A 42 -5.99 5.99 -5.19
CA LEU A 42 -6.55 6.99 -6.08
C LEU A 42 -7.25 6.34 -7.28
N ALA A 43 -6.62 5.36 -7.94
CA ALA A 43 -7.21 4.68 -9.08
C ALA A 43 -8.48 3.93 -8.69
N THR A 44 -8.49 3.22 -7.56
CA THR A 44 -9.68 2.48 -7.08
C THR A 44 -10.81 3.41 -6.65
N TYR A 45 -10.49 4.54 -6.02
CA TYR A 45 -11.44 5.60 -5.68
C TYR A 45 -12.08 6.21 -6.93
N LEU A 46 -11.28 6.60 -7.93
CA LEU A 46 -11.79 7.19 -9.18
C LEU A 46 -12.67 6.22 -9.98
N THR A 47 -12.40 4.92 -9.92
CA THR A 47 -13.24 3.89 -10.56
C THR A 47 -14.45 3.48 -9.73
N HIS A 48 -14.70 4.09 -8.57
CA HIS A 48 -15.77 3.72 -7.64
C HIS A 48 -15.76 2.22 -7.28
N ASP A 49 -14.57 1.63 -7.13
CA ASP A 49 -14.43 0.21 -6.81
C ASP A 49 -14.86 -0.04 -5.35
N PRO A 50 -15.71 -1.03 -5.04
CA PRO A 50 -16.13 -1.35 -3.68
C PRO A 50 -14.97 -1.53 -2.67
N GLN A 51 -13.77 -1.89 -3.15
CA GLN A 51 -12.57 -2.07 -2.33
C GLN A 51 -11.75 -0.78 -2.11
N TRP A 52 -12.23 0.40 -2.49
CA TRP A 52 -11.47 1.66 -2.33
C TRP A 52 -11.15 1.98 -0.85
N LYS A 53 -12.06 1.70 0.08
CA LYS A 53 -11.86 1.98 1.52
C LYS A 53 -10.69 1.16 2.11
N PRO A 54 -10.62 -0.18 1.93
CA PRO A 54 -9.45 -0.94 2.37
C PRO A 54 -8.11 -0.44 1.80
N PHE A 55 -8.05 -0.08 0.51
CA PHE A 55 -6.83 0.48 -0.08
C PHE A 55 -6.46 1.84 0.51
N LEU A 56 -7.46 2.67 0.82
CA LEU A 56 -7.24 3.97 1.48
C LEU A 56 -6.71 3.78 2.92
N ILE A 57 -7.27 2.85 3.69
CA ILE A 57 -6.80 2.53 5.05
C ILE A 57 -5.33 2.08 5.00
N SER A 58 -5.01 1.18 4.07
CA SER A 58 -3.63 0.74 3.84
C SER A 58 -2.69 1.92 3.51
N PHE A 59 -3.10 2.82 2.62
CA PHE A 59 -2.34 4.02 2.30
C PHE A 59 -2.12 4.95 3.51
N ILE A 60 -3.15 5.16 4.34
CA ILE A 60 -3.03 5.98 5.56
C ILE A 60 -2.05 5.34 6.55
N MET A 61 -2.12 4.01 6.74
CA MET A 61 -1.18 3.29 7.60
C MET A 61 0.26 3.40 7.10
N ILE A 62 0.48 3.21 5.80
CA ILE A 62 1.79 3.39 5.16
C ILE A 62 2.29 4.81 5.38
N THR A 63 1.46 5.82 5.11
CA THR A 63 1.81 7.24 5.24
C THR A 63 2.20 7.58 6.68
N ALA A 64 1.40 7.15 7.66
CA ALA A 64 1.69 7.38 9.07
C ALA A 64 3.01 6.71 9.50
N GLY A 65 3.24 5.47 9.06
CA GLY A 65 4.47 4.74 9.41
C GLY A 65 5.72 5.28 8.70
N VAL A 66 5.62 5.69 7.44
CA VAL A 66 6.71 6.36 6.69
C VAL A 66 7.03 7.69 7.35
N PHE A 67 6.02 8.49 7.69
CA PHE A 67 6.22 9.75 8.39
C PHE A 67 6.94 9.54 9.73
N SER A 68 6.51 8.55 10.53
CA SER A 68 7.19 8.19 11.79
C SER A 68 8.62 7.73 11.56
N LEU A 69 8.88 6.94 10.51
CA LEU A 69 10.23 6.45 10.17
C LEU A 69 11.17 7.61 9.87
N PHE A 70 10.74 8.56 9.04
CA PHE A 70 11.54 9.75 8.69
C PHE A 70 11.70 10.68 9.90
N TYR A 71 10.64 10.88 10.68
CA TYR A 71 10.68 11.71 11.87
C TYR A 71 11.67 11.17 12.91
N LEU A 72 11.60 9.88 13.24
CA LEU A 72 12.51 9.24 14.18
C LEU A 72 13.95 9.23 13.66
N SER A 73 14.14 9.01 12.35
CA SER A 73 15.46 9.11 11.72
C SER A 73 16.05 10.51 11.85
N SER A 74 15.24 11.56 11.69
CA SER A 74 15.68 12.96 11.86
C SER A 74 16.10 13.31 13.30
N LEU A 75 15.59 12.58 14.30
CA LEU A 75 15.96 12.73 15.71
C LEU A 75 17.20 11.90 16.11
N GLY A 76 17.86 11.25 15.16
CA GLY A 76 19.03 10.41 15.39
C GLY A 76 18.71 8.93 15.59
N GLY A 77 17.47 8.50 15.36
CA GLY A 77 17.04 7.11 15.50
C GLY A 77 16.52 6.75 16.90
N PHE A 78 16.33 5.46 17.15
CA PHE A 78 15.82 4.93 18.42
C PHE A 78 16.59 3.66 18.81
N GLY A 79 16.72 3.42 20.11
CA GLY A 79 17.45 2.28 20.67
C GLY A 79 18.97 2.49 20.77
N GLY A 80 19.62 1.62 21.54
CA GLY A 80 21.07 1.64 21.74
C GLY A 80 21.56 2.91 22.44
N SER A 81 22.47 3.64 21.78
CA SER A 81 23.01 4.93 22.23
C SER A 81 22.14 6.15 21.86
N SER A 82 20.99 5.94 21.21
CA SER A 82 20.07 7.03 20.87
C SER A 82 19.35 7.58 22.11
N THR A 83 18.93 8.84 22.04
CA THR A 83 18.13 9.49 23.10
C THR A 83 16.72 8.91 23.23
N LEU A 84 16.20 8.29 22.17
CA LEU A 84 14.86 7.71 22.12
C LEU A 84 14.87 6.21 22.45
N SER A 85 13.94 5.80 23.32
CA SER A 85 13.77 4.41 23.72
C SER A 85 13.18 3.53 22.61
N TRP A 86 13.32 2.21 22.74
CA TRP A 86 12.79 1.22 21.80
C TRP A 86 11.27 1.33 21.55
N TRP A 87 10.51 1.86 22.50
CA TRP A 87 9.06 2.03 22.38
C TRP A 87 8.67 2.96 21.23
N TRP A 88 9.51 3.93 20.88
CA TRP A 88 9.26 4.80 19.74
C TRP A 88 9.24 4.04 18.41
N GLY A 89 9.95 2.92 18.32
CA GLY A 89 9.90 2.03 17.16
C GLY A 89 8.50 1.46 16.87
N THR A 90 7.60 1.41 17.87
CA THR A 90 6.22 0.94 17.66
C THR A 90 5.42 1.86 16.73
N LEU A 91 5.77 3.15 16.63
CA LEU A 91 5.15 4.10 15.70
C LEU A 91 5.44 3.78 14.24
N ILE A 92 6.44 2.94 13.97
CA ILE A 92 6.78 2.49 12.62
C ILE A 92 5.90 1.31 12.21
N LEU A 93 5.33 0.53 13.15
CA LEU A 93 4.52 -0.67 12.85
C LEU A 93 3.36 -0.47 11.85
N PRO A 94 2.67 0.69 11.80
CA PRO A 94 1.70 0.96 10.75
C PRO A 94 2.27 0.81 9.32
N TYR A 95 3.56 1.08 9.12
CA TYR A 95 4.21 0.95 7.82
C TYR A 95 4.19 -0.50 7.29
N PRO A 96 4.80 -1.50 7.98
CA PRO A 96 4.75 -2.88 7.54
C PRO A 96 3.34 -3.46 7.51
N ALA A 97 2.51 -3.14 8.50
CA ALA A 97 1.13 -3.59 8.50
C ALA A 97 0.36 -3.06 7.27
N GLY A 98 0.59 -1.80 6.88
CA GLY A 98 -0.08 -1.15 5.77
C GLY A 98 0.27 -1.79 4.41
N TRP A 99 1.54 -2.06 4.11
CA TRP A 99 1.90 -2.68 2.83
C TRP A 99 1.55 -4.17 2.77
N ILE A 100 1.59 -4.91 3.89
CA ILE A 100 1.08 -6.29 3.95
C ILE A 100 -0.41 -6.30 3.61
N MET A 101 -1.19 -5.40 4.21
CA MET A 101 -2.62 -5.24 3.91
C MET A 101 -2.83 -4.95 2.42
N ALA A 102 -2.03 -4.08 1.80
CA ALA A 102 -2.12 -3.82 0.35
C ALA A 102 -1.92 -5.10 -0.48
N ILE A 103 -0.90 -5.91 -0.17
CA ILE A 103 -0.64 -7.17 -0.87
C ILE A 103 -1.82 -8.14 -0.72
N VAL A 104 -2.33 -8.31 0.50
CA VAL A 104 -3.47 -9.18 0.77
C VAL A 104 -4.69 -8.74 -0.05
N LEU A 105 -4.98 -7.44 -0.09
CA LEU A 105 -6.08 -6.89 -0.89
C LEU A 105 -5.89 -7.14 -2.39
N LEU A 106 -4.66 -7.00 -2.90
CA LEU A 106 -4.34 -7.30 -4.31
C LEU A 106 -4.59 -8.78 -4.64
N ILE A 107 -4.17 -9.69 -3.76
CA ILE A 107 -4.39 -11.14 -3.92
C ILE A 107 -5.88 -11.48 -3.85
N MET A 108 -6.60 -10.95 -2.85
CA MET A 108 -8.05 -11.18 -2.70
C MET A 108 -8.82 -10.66 -3.91
N ARG A 109 -8.48 -9.47 -4.42
CA ARG A 109 -9.08 -8.90 -5.63
C ARG A 109 -8.85 -9.78 -6.85
N ARG A 110 -7.65 -10.36 -6.99
CA ARG A 110 -7.36 -11.32 -8.07
C ARG A 110 -8.22 -12.57 -7.94
N ARG A 111 -8.26 -13.20 -6.75
CA ARG A 111 -9.08 -14.41 -6.51
C ARG A 111 -10.56 -14.19 -6.81
N LYS A 112 -11.14 -13.07 -6.35
CA LYS A 112 -12.56 -12.75 -6.60
C LYS A 112 -12.87 -12.64 -8.10
N ARG A 113 -11.95 -12.12 -8.90
CA ARG A 113 -12.10 -12.04 -10.36
C ARG A 113 -12.01 -13.39 -11.05
N GLU A 114 -11.15 -14.29 -10.58
CA GLU A 114 -11.06 -15.64 -11.15
C GLU A 114 -12.31 -16.47 -10.83
N HIS A 115 -12.80 -16.43 -9.58
CA HIS A 115 -14.03 -17.12 -9.19
C HIS A 115 -15.24 -16.66 -10.03
N ASN A 116 -15.33 -15.35 -10.32
CA ASN A 116 -16.44 -14.80 -11.10
C ASN A 116 -16.35 -15.10 -12.61
N LYS A 117 -15.24 -15.69 -13.08
CA LYS A 117 -15.06 -16.14 -14.47
C LYS A 117 -15.34 -17.63 -14.67
N GLN A 118 -15.39 -18.42 -13.61
CA GLN A 118 -15.83 -19.82 -13.71
C GLN A 118 -17.33 -19.81 -14.04
N PRO A 119 -17.77 -20.35 -15.21
CA PRO A 119 -19.18 -20.61 -15.42
C PRO A 119 -19.65 -21.59 -14.35
N ASP A 120 -20.82 -21.36 -13.79
CA ASP A 120 -21.43 -22.20 -12.77
C ASP A 120 -21.63 -23.61 -13.35
N THR A 121 -20.69 -24.52 -13.09
CA THR A 121 -20.74 -25.92 -13.54
C THR A 121 -21.31 -26.84 -12.47
N SER A 122 -22.18 -26.33 -11.58
CA SER A 122 -23.01 -27.19 -10.74
C SER A 122 -24.23 -27.65 -11.54
N ILE A 123 -24.08 -28.81 -12.19
CA ILE A 123 -25.20 -29.68 -12.59
C ILE A 123 -25.61 -30.49 -11.36
#